data_AF-A0A8E0RYH3-F1
#
_entry.id   AF-A0A8E0RYH3-F1
#
_cell.length_a   1.000
_cell.length_b   1.000
_cell.length_c   1.000
_cell.angle_alpha   90.00
_cell.angle_beta   90.00
_cell.angle_gamma   90.00
#
_symmetry.space_group_name_H-M   'P 1'
#
loop_
_entity.id
_entity.type
_entity.pdbx_description
1 polymer ?
#
loop_
_entity_poly.entity_id
_entity_poly.type
_entity_poly.pdbx_seq_one_letter_code
_entity_poly.pdbx_strand_id
1 'polypeptide(L)'
;MATTATIKAASATADEYDFDSSDEEDVRNTVGNIPMQWYANLGHIGYDTSGRPIMKSKLGVSDLGDKIDEYLSNVAVDVGESGVEWRTVRDPLTDQLVVLGEQDLETVIRMAAGKGISEGTEPFEPWNEWFSKDVLEMPVTAHPPQKRSFIPSLLDRRRVG
;
A
#
# COMPACT_ATOMS: atom_id res chain seq x y z
N MET A 1 11.68 60.04 5.09
CA MET A 1 12.22 58.70 4.79
C MET A 1 11.72 57.73 5.84
N ALA A 2 10.74 56.90 5.48
CA ALA A 2 10.37 55.71 6.28
C ALA A 2 9.75 54.70 5.30
N THR A 3 10.55 53.70 4.92
CA THR A 3 10.13 52.56 4.10
C THR A 3 9.61 51.46 5.02
N THR A 4 8.32 51.14 4.91
CA THR A 4 7.74 49.95 5.54
C THR A 4 8.00 48.74 4.66
N ALA A 5 8.77 47.77 5.17
CA ALA A 5 8.96 46.49 4.52
C ALA A 5 7.86 45.51 4.98
N THR A 6 6.99 45.11 4.06
CA THR A 6 6.02 44.02 4.28
C THR A 6 6.76 42.69 4.19
N ILE A 7 6.87 41.98 5.32
CA ILE A 7 7.43 40.62 5.37
C ILE A 7 6.36 39.66 4.84
N LYS A 8 6.66 39.02 3.71
CA LYS A 8 5.84 37.98 3.10
C LYS A 8 5.88 36.74 3.99
N ALA A 9 4.75 36.35 4.57
CA ALA A 9 4.61 35.12 5.33
C ALA A 9 4.95 33.92 4.44
N ALA A 10 5.89 33.09 4.90
CA ALA A 10 6.25 31.84 4.26
C ALA A 10 5.03 30.90 4.27
N SER A 11 4.72 30.33 3.11
CA SER A 11 3.72 29.27 2.97
C SER A 11 4.11 28.10 3.86
N ALA A 12 3.27 27.76 4.83
CA ALA A 12 3.37 26.50 5.56
C ALA A 12 3.25 25.37 4.54
N THR A 13 4.37 24.71 4.24
CA THR A 13 4.37 23.44 3.53
C THR A 13 3.63 22.46 4.40
N ALA A 14 2.61 21.78 3.85
CA ALA A 14 1.96 20.68 4.54
C ALA A 14 3.03 19.68 4.98
N ASP A 15 2.89 19.14 6.19
CA ASP A 15 3.82 18.13 6.70
C ASP A 15 3.79 16.93 5.75
N GLU A 16 4.95 16.55 5.21
CA GLU A 16 5.07 15.47 4.21
C GLU A 16 4.63 14.12 4.79
N TYR A 17 4.79 13.98 6.11
CA TYR A 17 4.41 12.81 6.92
C TYR A 17 2.89 12.64 7.08
N ASP A 18 2.06 13.65 6.77
CA ASP A 18 0.60 13.53 6.89
C ASP A 18 -0.01 12.72 5.72
N PHE A 19 0.73 12.56 4.63
CA PHE A 19 0.25 11.91 3.40
C PHE A 19 1.02 10.66 3.01
N ASP A 20 2.31 10.58 3.32
CA ASP A 20 3.16 9.41 3.05
C ASP A 20 3.64 8.77 4.35
N SER A 21 2.89 7.79 4.85
CA SER A 21 3.24 7.01 6.05
C SER A 21 4.18 5.83 5.72
N SER A 22 4.77 5.80 4.51
CA SER A 22 5.64 4.69 4.10
C SER A 22 7.01 4.68 4.80
N ASP A 23 7.46 5.80 5.38
CA ASP A 23 8.74 5.91 6.09
C ASP A 23 8.61 6.22 7.57
N GLU A 24 7.38 6.38 8.07
CA GLU A 24 7.14 6.61 9.49
C GLU A 24 7.57 5.35 10.23
N GLU A 25 8.74 5.45 10.88
CA GLU A 25 9.15 4.47 11.89
C GLU A 25 7.96 4.29 12.83
N ASP A 26 7.50 3.06 13.00
CA ASP A 26 6.41 2.73 13.91
C ASP A 26 6.77 3.30 15.28
N VAL A 27 6.24 4.49 15.60
CA VAL A 27 6.86 5.49 16.50
C VAL A 27 7.02 4.97 17.93
N ARG A 28 6.45 3.78 18.21
CA ARG A 28 6.53 3.08 19.47
C ARG A 28 7.73 2.14 19.61
N ASN A 29 8.35 1.63 18.54
CA ASN A 29 9.42 0.64 18.69
C ASN A 29 10.57 0.80 17.67
N THR A 30 11.77 1.10 18.18
CA THR A 30 12.97 1.37 17.37
C THR A 30 13.84 0.12 17.13
N VAL A 31 13.38 -1.08 17.48
CA VAL A 31 14.18 -2.31 17.31
C VAL A 31 14.41 -2.69 15.86
N GLY A 32 13.62 -2.18 14.92
CA GLY A 32 13.72 -2.51 13.49
C GLY A 32 13.46 -4.00 13.20
N ASN A 33 13.98 -4.49 12.07
CA ASN A 33 13.78 -5.87 11.61
C ASN A 33 14.76 -6.85 12.29
N ILE A 34 14.56 -7.11 13.58
CA ILE A 34 15.35 -8.06 14.38
C ILE A 34 14.46 -9.26 14.77
N PRO A 35 15.00 -10.49 14.85
CA PRO A 35 14.24 -11.64 15.33
C PRO A 35 13.70 -11.44 16.75
N MET A 36 12.38 -11.45 16.90
CA MET A 36 11.68 -11.23 18.19
C MET A 36 11.95 -12.32 19.24
N GLN A 37 12.47 -13.47 18.83
CA GLN A 37 12.86 -14.57 19.72
C GLN A 37 13.89 -14.14 20.77
N TRP A 38 14.73 -13.14 20.48
CA TRP A 38 15.71 -12.63 21.43
C TRP A 38 15.08 -11.98 22.66
N TYR A 39 13.84 -11.49 22.55
CA TYR A 39 13.07 -10.87 23.64
C TYR A 39 12.12 -11.84 24.35
N ALA A 40 12.07 -13.12 23.94
CA ALA A 40 11.15 -14.11 24.50
C ALA A 40 11.26 -14.21 26.03
N ASN A 41 12.49 -14.20 26.56
CA ASN A 41 12.77 -14.33 27.99
C ASN A 41 12.82 -12.99 28.75
N LEU A 42 12.65 -11.85 28.06
CA LEU A 42 12.73 -10.51 28.65
C LEU A 42 11.32 -9.93 28.85
N GLY A 43 11.11 -9.18 29.93
CA GLY A 43 9.83 -8.52 30.24
C GLY A 43 9.52 -7.27 29.39
N HIS A 44 10.39 -6.91 28.45
CA HIS A 44 10.26 -5.75 27.56
C HIS A 44 10.76 -6.12 26.15
N ILE A 45 10.32 -5.36 25.15
CA ILE A 45 10.76 -5.46 23.75
C ILE A 45 11.41 -4.13 23.39
N GLY A 46 12.74 -4.08 23.29
CA GLY A 46 13.43 -2.86 22.87
C GLY A 46 13.31 -1.66 23.82
N TYR A 47 13.69 -0.50 23.28
CA TYR A 47 13.69 0.79 23.96
C TYR A 47 13.10 1.87 23.06
N ASP A 48 12.51 2.89 23.66
CA ASP A 48 12.05 4.12 23.00
C ASP A 48 13.27 4.98 22.57
N THR A 49 13.08 5.95 21.69
CA THR A 49 14.07 7.00 21.31
C THR A 49 14.65 7.72 22.54
N SER A 50 13.87 7.80 23.62
CA SER A 50 14.28 8.35 24.92
C SER A 50 15.01 7.35 25.83
N GLY A 51 15.26 6.12 25.38
CA GLY A 51 15.93 5.05 26.13
C GLY A 51 15.08 4.37 27.21
N ARG A 52 13.75 4.53 27.17
CA ARG A 52 12.83 3.87 28.11
C ARG A 52 12.45 2.47 27.60
N PRO A 53 12.43 1.43 28.45
CA PRO A 53 12.07 0.08 28.01
C PRO A 53 10.58 0.03 27.62
N ILE A 54 10.27 -0.54 26.47
CA ILE A 54 8.89 -0.73 26.02
C ILE A 54 8.40 -2.06 26.61
N MET A 55 7.54 -1.96 27.63
CA MET A 55 7.04 -3.14 28.33
C MET A 55 6.17 -3.99 27.39
N LYS A 56 6.33 -5.31 27.46
CA LYS A 56 5.40 -6.23 26.79
C LYS A 56 4.00 -6.01 27.35
N SER A 57 2.98 -6.08 26.50
CA SER A 57 1.61 -6.02 27.00
C SER A 57 1.41 -7.17 28.01
N LYS A 58 0.71 -6.90 29.12
CA LYS A 58 0.49 -7.89 30.20
C LYS A 58 -0.34 -9.09 29.76
N LEU A 59 -0.88 -9.07 28.54
CA LEU A 59 -1.56 -10.20 27.92
C LEU A 59 -0.60 -11.34 27.54
N GLY A 60 0.71 -11.09 27.56
CA GLY A 60 1.73 -12.12 27.27
C GLY A 60 2.77 -12.32 28.37
N VAL A 61 2.53 -11.82 29.60
CA VAL A 61 3.42 -12.05 30.75
C VAL A 61 2.59 -12.26 32.01
N SER A 62 1.92 -13.41 32.08
CA SER A 62 1.95 -14.21 33.30
C SER A 62 2.00 -15.70 32.94
N ASP A 63 3.14 -16.33 33.19
CA ASP A 63 3.52 -17.69 32.76
C ASP A 63 2.61 -18.84 33.28
N LEU A 64 1.43 -18.53 33.82
CA LEU A 64 0.45 -19.51 34.31
C LEU A 64 -0.96 -19.33 33.72
N GLY A 65 -1.28 -18.20 33.09
CA GLY A 65 -2.60 -17.93 32.48
C GLY A 65 -2.66 -18.21 30.98
N ASP A 66 -1.59 -17.88 30.26
CA ASP A 66 -1.71 -17.66 28.82
C ASP A 66 -1.81 -18.95 27.99
N LYS A 67 -1.22 -20.08 28.42
CA LYS A 67 -1.35 -21.36 27.68
C LYS A 67 -2.72 -22.01 27.84
N ILE A 68 -3.37 -21.79 28.97
CA ILE A 68 -4.73 -22.28 29.21
C ILE A 68 -5.71 -21.35 28.51
N ASP A 69 -5.51 -20.04 28.58
CA ASP A 69 -6.34 -19.08 27.87
C ASP A 69 -6.19 -19.21 26.34
N GLU A 70 -4.98 -19.45 25.82
CA GLU A 70 -4.74 -19.80 24.41
C GLU A 70 -5.41 -21.13 24.03
N TYR A 71 -5.40 -22.11 24.93
CA TYR A 71 -6.11 -23.36 24.67
C TYR A 71 -7.63 -23.15 24.69
N LEU A 72 -8.16 -22.36 25.62
CA LEU A 72 -9.57 -22.05 25.72
C LEU A 72 -10.05 -21.20 24.54
N SER A 73 -9.24 -20.25 24.06
CA SER A 73 -9.50 -19.50 22.83
C SER A 73 -9.57 -20.45 21.64
N ASN A 74 -8.65 -21.42 21.55
CA ASN A 74 -8.64 -22.40 20.47
C ASN A 74 -9.79 -23.43 20.57
N VAL A 75 -10.26 -23.80 21.77
CA VAL A 75 -11.35 -24.77 21.98
C VAL A 75 -12.74 -24.13 21.86
N ALA A 76 -12.89 -22.86 22.26
CA ALA A 76 -14.14 -22.11 22.10
C ALA A 76 -14.53 -21.89 20.63
N VAL A 77 -13.61 -22.11 19.68
CA VAL A 77 -13.86 -22.14 18.24
C VAL A 77 -14.97 -23.12 17.86
N ASP A 78 -15.03 -24.29 18.50
CA ASP A 78 -16.05 -25.32 18.21
C ASP A 78 -17.40 -25.02 18.88
N VAL A 79 -17.43 -24.09 19.85
CA VAL A 79 -18.58 -23.80 20.72
C VAL A 79 -19.13 -22.38 20.47
N GLY A 80 -18.84 -21.74 19.33
CA GLY A 80 -19.66 -20.66 18.75
C GLY A 80 -19.94 -19.38 19.55
N GLU A 81 -19.50 -19.24 20.81
CA GLU A 81 -19.94 -18.16 21.70
C GLU A 81 -19.09 -16.88 21.58
N SER A 82 -17.90 -16.95 21.00
CA SER A 82 -17.10 -15.77 20.69
C SER A 82 -16.22 -16.04 19.47
N GLY A 83 -16.81 -15.94 18.26
CA GLY A 83 -16.11 -16.07 16.99
C GLY A 83 -15.18 -14.88 16.69
N VAL A 84 -14.27 -14.56 17.60
CA VAL A 84 -13.30 -13.47 17.49
C VAL A 84 -11.91 -14.00 17.12
N GLU A 85 -11.55 -15.24 17.44
CA GLU A 85 -10.20 -15.74 17.13
C GLU A 85 -9.85 -15.70 15.63
N TRP A 86 -10.75 -16.12 14.75
CA TRP A 86 -10.46 -16.17 13.30
C TRP A 86 -10.27 -14.78 12.66
N ARG A 87 -10.69 -13.72 13.36
CA ARG A 87 -10.45 -12.31 12.99
C ARG A 87 -9.33 -11.66 13.81
N THR A 88 -8.64 -12.39 14.68
CA THR A 88 -7.50 -11.86 15.44
C THR A 88 -6.18 -12.11 14.71
N VAL A 89 -5.36 -11.07 14.60
CA VAL A 89 -4.00 -11.13 14.05
C VAL A 89 -3.01 -10.70 15.13
N ARG A 90 -1.90 -11.43 15.24
CA ARG A 90 -0.80 -11.09 16.15
C ARG A 90 0.12 -10.08 15.48
N ASP A 91 0.26 -8.91 16.09
CA ASP A 91 1.23 -7.91 15.66
C ASP A 91 2.66 -8.38 16.05
N PRO A 92 3.60 -8.51 15.08
CA PRO A 92 4.96 -8.96 15.35
C PRO A 92 5.75 -8.03 16.28
N LEU A 93 5.40 -6.75 16.36
CA LEU A 93 6.21 -5.75 17.06
C LEU A 93 5.79 -5.60 18.53
N THR A 94 4.49 -5.58 18.78
CA THR A 94 3.92 -5.36 20.12
C THR A 94 3.48 -6.65 20.80
N ASP A 95 3.48 -7.77 20.05
CA ASP A 95 2.98 -9.07 20.47
C ASP A 95 1.51 -9.06 20.90
N GLN A 96 0.75 -8.07 20.46
CA GLN A 96 -0.66 -7.89 20.80
C GLN A 96 -1.56 -8.63 19.81
N LEU A 97 -2.67 -9.15 20.31
CA LEU A 97 -3.75 -9.69 19.50
C LEU A 97 -4.68 -8.55 19.08
N VAL A 98 -4.64 -8.19 17.80
CA VAL A 98 -5.50 -7.15 17.21
C VAL A 98 -6.68 -7.81 16.53
N VAL A 99 -7.89 -7.39 16.88
CA VAL A 99 -9.13 -7.83 16.22
C VAL A 99 -9.32 -7.01 14.96
N LEU A 100 -9.39 -7.67 13.80
CA LEU A 100 -9.70 -7.03 12.52
C LEU A 100 -11.15 -6.54 12.50
N GLY A 101 -11.36 -5.34 11.96
CA GLY A 101 -12.69 -4.80 11.69
C GLY A 101 -13.34 -5.49 10.48
N GLU A 102 -14.65 -5.29 10.31
CA GLU A 102 -15.41 -5.86 9.19
C GLU A 102 -14.87 -5.41 7.82
N GLN A 103 -14.51 -4.13 7.71
CA GLN A 103 -13.98 -3.56 6.46
C GLN A 103 -12.62 -4.17 6.07
N ASP A 104 -11.75 -4.39 7.05
CA ASP A 104 -10.42 -4.99 6.82
C ASP A 104 -10.56 -6.45 6.39
N LEU A 105 -11.49 -7.16 7.04
CA LEU A 105 -11.81 -8.56 6.75
C LEU A 105 -12.38 -8.71 5.35
N GLU A 106 -13.34 -7.87 4.97
CA GLU A 106 -13.87 -7.83 3.61
C GLU A 106 -12.75 -7.59 2.57
N THR A 107 -11.84 -6.68 2.88
CA THR A 107 -10.69 -6.37 2.02
C THR A 107 -9.78 -7.59 1.84
N VAL A 108 -9.47 -8.31 2.91
CA VAL A 108 -8.65 -9.53 2.88
C VAL A 108 -9.33 -10.63 2.05
N ILE A 109 -10.64 -10.86 2.27
CA ILE A 109 -11.42 -11.85 1.51
C ILE A 109 -11.42 -11.49 0.02
N ARG A 110 -11.62 -10.20 -0.29
CA ARG A 110 -11.68 -9.70 -1.67
C ARG A 110 -10.33 -9.88 -2.37
N MET A 111 -9.24 -9.57 -1.67
CA MET A 111 -7.87 -9.78 -2.15
C MET A 111 -7.57 -11.28 -2.38
N ALA A 112 -7.96 -12.15 -1.45
CA ALA A 112 -7.79 -13.60 -1.58
C ALA A 112 -8.58 -14.17 -2.76
N ALA A 113 -9.76 -13.61 -3.06
CA ALA A 113 -10.57 -13.94 -4.22
C ALA A 113 -10.04 -13.35 -5.54
N GLY A 114 -8.94 -12.58 -5.52
CA GLY A 114 -8.39 -11.90 -6.69
C GLY A 114 -9.29 -10.77 -7.22
N LYS A 115 -10.22 -10.27 -6.41
CA LYS A 115 -11.05 -9.09 -6.71
C LYS A 115 -10.29 -7.84 -6.22
N GLY A 116 -10.45 -6.72 -6.93
CA GLY A 116 -9.78 -5.46 -6.58
C GLY A 116 -10.13 -4.98 -5.17
N ILE A 117 -9.19 -4.32 -4.49
CA ILE A 117 -9.31 -3.92 -3.06
C ILE A 117 -10.43 -2.90 -2.85
N SER A 118 -10.61 -1.97 -3.80
CA SER A 118 -11.60 -0.90 -3.67
C SER A 118 -13.00 -1.33 -4.13
N GLU A 119 -14.05 -0.84 -3.46
CA GLU A 119 -15.46 -1.07 -3.83
C GLU A 119 -15.89 -0.35 -5.11
N GLY A 120 -15.09 0.59 -5.61
CA GLY A 120 -15.45 1.46 -6.72
C GLY A 120 -14.75 1.15 -8.04
N THR A 121 -13.79 0.22 -8.08
CA THR A 121 -13.05 -0.05 -9.32
C THR A 121 -13.80 -1.08 -10.16
N GLU A 122 -14.43 -0.62 -11.24
CA GLU A 122 -15.00 -1.51 -12.24
C GLU A 122 -13.87 -2.28 -12.96
N PRO A 123 -13.88 -3.63 -13.01
CA PRO A 123 -12.82 -4.40 -13.66
C PRO A 123 -12.71 -4.15 -15.17
N PHE A 124 -13.78 -3.68 -15.80
CA PHE A 124 -13.89 -3.47 -17.24
C PHE A 124 -14.39 -2.05 -17.51
N GLU A 125 -13.53 -1.07 -17.26
CA GLU A 125 -13.83 0.30 -17.66
C GLU A 125 -13.99 0.40 -19.19
N PRO A 126 -14.96 1.16 -19.68
CA PRO A 126 -15.11 1.38 -21.12
C PRO A 126 -13.88 2.10 -21.67
N TRP A 127 -13.45 1.69 -22.87
CA TRP A 127 -12.32 2.33 -23.55
C TRP A 127 -12.60 3.83 -23.75
N ASN A 128 -11.85 4.67 -23.06
CA ASN A 128 -11.98 6.13 -23.19
C ASN A 128 -11.09 6.63 -24.33
N GLU A 129 -11.71 7.04 -25.43
CA GLU A 129 -11.04 7.59 -26.61
C GLU A 129 -10.54 9.04 -26.40
N TRP A 130 -9.88 9.35 -25.28
CA TRP A 130 -9.43 10.72 -25.00
C TRP A 130 -8.51 11.31 -26.07
N PHE A 131 -7.76 10.47 -26.79
CA PHE A 131 -6.86 10.87 -27.88
C PHE A 131 -7.51 10.79 -29.26
N SER A 132 -8.26 9.72 -29.54
CA SER A 132 -8.81 9.44 -30.88
C SER A 132 -10.13 10.17 -31.20
N LYS A 133 -10.70 10.91 -30.23
CA LYS A 133 -11.93 11.71 -30.43
C LYS A 133 -11.78 12.74 -31.54
N ASP A 134 -10.59 13.30 -31.70
CA ASP A 134 -10.33 14.38 -32.64
C ASP A 134 -9.77 13.84 -33.96
N VAL A 135 -10.43 14.18 -35.07
CA VAL A 135 -9.99 13.80 -36.41
C VAL A 135 -8.84 14.70 -36.84
N LEU A 136 -7.69 14.09 -37.20
CA LEU A 136 -6.53 14.81 -37.70
C LEU A 136 -6.77 15.33 -39.12
N GLU A 137 -6.74 16.65 -39.30
CA GLU A 137 -6.88 17.30 -40.62
C GLU A 137 -5.65 17.11 -41.52
N MET A 138 -4.47 16.90 -40.90
CA MET A 138 -3.18 16.78 -41.59
C MET A 138 -2.56 15.41 -41.36
N PRO A 139 -1.74 14.91 -42.30
CA PRO A 139 -0.98 13.70 -42.06
C PRO A 139 0.02 13.91 -40.91
N VAL A 140 0.30 12.84 -40.17
CA VAL A 140 1.27 12.84 -39.05
C VAL A 140 2.66 13.30 -39.50
N THR A 141 3.04 13.01 -40.76
CA THR A 141 4.32 13.45 -41.31
C THR A 141 4.17 14.08 -42.69
N ALA A 142 4.91 15.17 -42.92
CA ALA A 142 4.94 15.91 -44.19
C ALA A 142 6.14 15.50 -45.07
N HIS A 143 6.40 14.20 -45.21
CA HIS A 143 7.46 13.72 -46.09
C HIS A 143 7.13 14.03 -47.55
N PRO A 144 8.00 14.73 -48.30
CA PRO A 144 7.77 14.99 -49.71
C PRO A 144 7.62 13.68 -50.50
N PRO A 145 6.65 13.59 -51.42
CA PRO A 145 6.45 12.38 -52.20
C PRO A 145 7.66 12.14 -53.13
N GLN A 146 8.02 10.87 -53.31
CA GLN A 146 9.16 10.48 -54.13
C GLN A 146 8.77 10.41 -55.61
N LYS A 147 9.72 10.74 -56.51
CA LYS A 147 9.50 10.77 -57.97
C LYS A 147 8.94 9.45 -58.54
N ARG A 148 9.32 8.30 -57.95
CA ARG A 148 8.85 6.97 -58.37
C ARG A 148 7.35 6.75 -58.17
N SER A 149 6.69 7.50 -57.29
CA SER A 149 5.23 7.40 -57.10
C SER A 149 4.42 7.98 -58.26
N PHE A 150 5.05 8.83 -59.08
CA PHE A 150 4.41 9.51 -60.21
C PHE A 150 4.82 8.97 -61.57
N ILE A 151 5.82 8.08 -61.63
CA ILE A 151 6.36 7.54 -62.88
C ILE A 151 6.02 6.03 -62.95
N PRO A 152 5.73 5.48 -64.14
CA PRO A 152 5.54 4.04 -64.29
C PRO A 152 6.67 3.23 -63.67
N SER A 153 6.31 2.08 -63.09
CA SER A 153 7.24 1.32 -62.26
C SER A 153 8.47 0.90 -63.07
N LEU A 154 9.65 1.14 -62.50
CA LEU A 154 10.93 0.70 -63.09
C LEU A 154 11.07 -0.83 -63.03
N LEU A 155 10.39 -1.46 -62.06
CA LEU A 155 10.47 -2.88 -61.79
C LEU A 155 9.66 -3.68 -62.82
N ASP A 156 8.46 -3.22 -63.18
CA ASP A 156 7.67 -3.86 -64.26
C ASP A 156 8.36 -3.70 -65.61
N ARG A 157 8.92 -2.52 -65.90
CA ARG A 157 9.69 -2.30 -67.13
C ARG A 157 10.85 -3.29 -67.28
N ARG A 158 11.58 -3.53 -66.18
CA ARG A 158 12.68 -4.51 -66.17
C ARG A 158 12.18 -5.94 -66.38
N ARG A 159 10.97 -6.26 -65.91
CA ARG A 159 10.40 -7.60 -65.96
C ARG A 159 9.78 -7.91 -67.34
N VAL A 160 9.20 -6.92 -67.99
CA VAL A 160 8.48 -7.10 -69.26
C VAL A 160 9.42 -7.01 -70.47
N GLY A 161 10.52 -6.24 -70.40
CA GLY A 161 11.47 -6.07 -71.50
C GLY A 161 10.96 -5.13 -72.57
#